data_AF-A0A059Q3E5-F1
#
_entry.id   AF-A0A059Q3E5-F1
#
_cell.length_a   1.000
_cell.length_b   1.000
_cell.length_c   1.000
_cell.angle_alpha   90.00
_cell.angle_beta   90.00
_cell.angle_gamma   90.00
#
_symmetry.space_group_name_H-M   'P 1'
#
loop_
_entity.id
_entity.type
_entity.pdbx_description
1 polymer ?
#
loop_
_entity_poly.entity_id
_entity_poly.type
_entity_poly.pdbx_seq_one_letter_code
_entity_poly.pdbx_strand_id
1 'polypeptide(L)'
;MGRGRPTRRAAVRATPSSLSPRPQESASPRRSLGRRERPRGGAGLAAAQPPAAPSGGGETGEGREWRWQRLGFGVIVLCKAKSITDVRLFHPDTTVLAALQGSGLGVVLGTLNEDLARLASDPSFAASWVQAYVQPFAGAVRFRYVAAGNEVIPGDLAPYVLPAMQNLESALRAAGLGDVRVTTAVSTAVLGSSYPPSQGAFSEAALPSMGPIVSFLASRSTPLLANVYPYFAYSADPSSVPLDYALLQSASAAVTDGGASYGNMFDAIVDAVYAALERAGAPAGLEVVVSETGWPSGGGGAGASVGNAAAYVNNVVRHVGSGRGTPRRPGKAVEAFVFAMFNENQKPEGVEQHFGLFEPDMTEVYHVDFTAASSS
;
A
#
# COMPACT_ATOMS: atom_id res chain seq x y z
N MET A 1 -2.11 43.81 2.77
CA MET A 1 -3.23 42.87 2.97
C MET A 1 -3.20 41.83 1.87
N GLY A 2 -3.39 40.54 2.23
CA GLY A 2 -3.68 39.45 1.29
C GLY A 2 -2.47 38.69 0.71
N ARG A 3 -1.81 37.83 1.50
CA ARG A 3 -1.04 36.70 0.94
C ARG A 3 -1.97 35.49 0.89
N GLY A 4 -2.31 35.04 -0.32
CA GLY A 4 -3.10 33.83 -0.54
C GLY A 4 -2.37 32.60 0.02
N ARG A 5 -3.10 31.77 0.76
CA ARG A 5 -2.65 30.43 1.14
C ARG A 5 -2.72 29.53 -0.10
N PRO A 6 -1.73 28.67 -0.36
CA PRO A 6 -1.86 27.65 -1.39
C PRO A 6 -2.89 26.60 -0.92
N THR A 7 -3.96 26.44 -1.66
CA THR A 7 -4.91 25.33 -1.51
C THR A 7 -4.23 24.04 -1.94
N ARG A 8 -4.00 23.12 -1.00
CA ARG A 8 -3.60 21.74 -1.32
C ARG A 8 -4.83 21.05 -1.91
N ARG A 9 -4.77 20.68 -3.19
CA ARG A 9 -5.79 19.86 -3.85
C ARG A 9 -5.81 18.47 -3.22
N ALA A 10 -6.99 18.03 -2.80
CA ALA A 10 -7.24 16.61 -2.51
C ALA A 10 -7.11 15.83 -3.82
N ALA A 11 -6.42 14.70 -3.80
CA ALA A 11 -6.33 13.83 -4.96
C ALA A 11 -6.26 12.39 -4.49
N VAL A 12 -7.17 11.58 -5.02
CA VAL A 12 -7.10 10.12 -4.89
C VAL A 12 -6.21 9.59 -6.00
N ARG A 13 -5.29 8.71 -5.60
CA ARG A 13 -4.10 8.31 -6.36
C ARG A 13 -4.22 6.81 -6.64
N ALA A 14 -3.59 6.27 -7.67
CA ALA A 14 -3.66 4.82 -7.96
C ALA A 14 -2.25 4.21 -7.86
N THR A 15 -2.14 2.96 -7.40
CA THR A 15 -0.85 2.26 -7.32
C THR A 15 -0.59 1.40 -8.57
N PRO A 16 0.45 1.66 -9.38
CA PRO A 16 0.87 0.74 -10.44
C PRO A 16 1.52 -0.49 -9.83
N SER A 17 1.09 -1.67 -10.28
CA SER A 17 1.56 -2.97 -9.79
C SER A 17 2.99 -3.26 -10.21
N SER A 18 3.71 -3.93 -9.31
CA SER A 18 5.05 -4.45 -9.55
C SER A 18 5.28 -5.63 -8.58
N LEU A 19 5.74 -6.75 -9.10
CA LEU A 19 5.59 -8.11 -8.56
C LEU A 19 6.21 -8.29 -7.15
N SER A 20 5.44 -8.86 -6.21
CA SER A 20 5.92 -9.30 -4.90
C SER A 20 6.59 -10.69 -4.98
N PRO A 21 7.75 -10.94 -4.34
CA PRO A 21 8.25 -12.30 -4.14
C PRO A 21 7.45 -13.06 -3.08
N ARG A 22 7.37 -14.40 -3.23
CA ARG A 22 6.61 -15.34 -2.40
C ARG A 22 7.01 -15.31 -0.90
N PRO A 23 6.08 -15.57 0.04
CA PRO A 23 6.44 -15.95 1.40
C PRO A 23 7.05 -17.36 1.45
N GLN A 24 8.10 -17.56 2.24
CA GLN A 24 8.64 -18.88 2.54
C GLN A 24 7.77 -19.59 3.60
N GLU A 25 7.46 -20.86 3.35
CA GLU A 25 6.89 -21.79 4.34
C GLU A 25 7.89 -22.01 5.50
N SER A 26 7.45 -21.73 6.72
CA SER A 26 8.17 -22.12 7.92
C SER A 26 7.94 -23.60 8.24
N ALA A 27 9.01 -24.39 8.18
CA ALA A 27 9.00 -25.79 8.57
C ALA A 27 8.79 -25.94 10.09
N SER A 28 7.73 -26.64 10.50
CA SER A 28 7.53 -27.04 11.89
C SER A 28 8.49 -28.20 12.30
N PRO A 29 8.94 -28.26 13.57
CA PRO A 29 9.93 -29.22 14.01
C PRO A 29 9.32 -30.61 14.31
N ARG A 30 10.01 -31.65 13.83
CA ARG A 30 9.71 -33.07 14.08
C ARG A 30 9.85 -33.41 15.57
N ARG A 31 8.79 -33.97 16.17
CA ARG A 31 8.89 -34.80 17.39
C ARG A 31 9.15 -36.26 17.02
N SER A 32 10.22 -36.81 17.59
CA SER A 32 10.57 -38.22 17.59
C SER A 32 9.70 -38.99 18.58
N LEU A 33 9.07 -40.09 18.16
CA LEU A 33 8.75 -41.26 18.99
C LEU A 33 8.65 -42.47 18.07
N GLY A 34 9.40 -43.52 18.39
CA GLY A 34 9.58 -44.71 17.55
C GLY A 34 8.64 -45.87 17.89
N ARG A 35 8.54 -46.79 16.91
CA ARG A 35 8.03 -48.18 16.94
C ARG A 35 6.52 -48.34 17.25
N ARG A 36 5.73 -49.17 16.57
CA ARG A 36 5.99 -50.40 15.80
C ARG A 36 4.77 -50.72 14.90
N GLU A 37 5.05 -51.46 13.83
CA GLU A 37 4.20 -52.45 13.12
C GLU A 37 3.15 -52.02 12.06
N ARG A 38 3.41 -52.53 10.85
CA ARG A 38 2.61 -52.64 9.60
C ARG A 38 1.83 -53.98 9.61
N PRO A 39 1.09 -54.44 8.55
CA PRO A 39 0.65 -53.81 7.28
C PRO A 39 -0.82 -54.16 6.85
N ARG A 40 -1.35 -53.55 5.78
CA ARG A 40 -1.65 -54.17 4.45
C ARG A 40 -2.68 -53.40 3.61
N GLY A 41 -2.42 -53.36 2.30
CA GLY A 41 -3.35 -53.05 1.19
C GLY A 41 -3.39 -51.56 0.82
N GLY A 42 -3.19 -51.12 -0.42
CA GLY A 42 -2.99 -51.78 -1.70
C GLY A 42 -2.95 -50.72 -2.81
N ALA A 43 -2.47 -51.13 -3.99
CA ALA A 43 -2.53 -50.47 -5.30
C ALA A 43 -1.69 -49.18 -5.51
N GLY A 44 -0.56 -49.37 -6.20
CA GLY A 44 0.09 -48.30 -6.96
C GLY A 44 -0.47 -48.22 -8.38
N LEU A 45 -0.38 -47.03 -8.97
CA LEU A 45 -0.40 -46.79 -10.41
C LEU A 45 0.56 -45.63 -10.71
N ALA A 46 1.34 -45.83 -11.77
CA ALA A 46 2.47 -45.01 -12.17
C ALA A 46 2.06 -43.83 -13.09
N ALA A 47 2.90 -42.78 -13.02
CA ALA A 47 3.29 -41.79 -14.03
C ALA A 47 2.30 -41.33 -15.12
N ALA A 48 2.12 -40.00 -15.18
CA ALA A 48 1.92 -39.27 -16.43
C ALA A 48 2.87 -38.06 -16.45
N GLN A 49 3.80 -38.04 -17.42
CA GLN A 49 4.62 -36.87 -17.75
C GLN A 49 3.77 -35.85 -18.53
N PRO A 50 3.92 -34.54 -18.29
CA PRO A 50 3.34 -33.53 -19.17
C PRO A 50 4.12 -33.44 -20.50
N PRO A 51 3.44 -33.11 -21.62
CA PRO A 51 4.06 -33.07 -22.94
C PRO A 51 5.09 -31.93 -23.07
N ALA A 52 6.09 -32.18 -23.90
CA ALA A 52 7.14 -31.24 -24.26
C ALA A 52 6.57 -29.98 -24.95
N ALA A 53 7.05 -28.81 -24.52
CA ALA A 53 6.81 -27.55 -25.20
C ALA A 53 7.45 -27.56 -26.61
N PRO A 54 6.79 -26.97 -27.63
CA PRO A 54 7.41 -26.81 -28.94
C PRO A 54 8.60 -25.84 -28.84
N SER A 55 9.65 -26.19 -29.57
CA SER A 55 10.87 -25.41 -29.74
C SER A 55 10.77 -24.47 -30.95
N GLY A 56 11.35 -23.27 -30.81
CA GLY A 56 11.50 -22.26 -31.88
C GLY A 56 10.57 -21.05 -31.70
N GLY A 57 11.01 -19.79 -31.76
CA GLY A 57 12.28 -19.23 -32.20
C GLY A 57 12.69 -18.01 -31.37
N GLY A 58 13.97 -17.67 -31.50
CA GLY A 58 14.60 -16.58 -30.76
C GLY A 58 14.02 -15.23 -31.16
N GLU A 59 13.33 -14.58 -30.23
CA GLU A 59 13.16 -13.13 -30.25
C GLU A 59 14.39 -12.50 -29.61
N THR A 60 15.08 -11.67 -30.39
CA THR A 60 16.22 -10.87 -29.95
C THR A 60 15.81 -9.94 -28.81
N GLY A 61 16.76 -9.59 -27.93
CA GLY A 61 16.54 -8.80 -26.72
C GLY A 61 15.82 -7.46 -26.94
N GLU A 62 15.84 -6.93 -28.15
CA GLU A 62 15.16 -5.69 -28.54
C GLU A 62 13.62 -5.80 -28.45
N GLY A 63 13.00 -6.93 -28.79
CA GLY A 63 11.53 -7.06 -28.82
C GLY A 63 10.84 -7.01 -27.44
N ARG A 64 11.54 -7.45 -26.39
CA ARG A 64 11.04 -7.37 -25.01
C ARG A 64 11.12 -5.94 -24.47
N GLU A 65 12.17 -5.21 -24.83
CA GLU A 65 12.40 -3.84 -24.39
C GLU A 65 11.31 -2.87 -24.89
N TRP A 66 10.87 -3.02 -26.15
CA TRP A 66 9.76 -2.23 -26.72
C TRP A 66 8.40 -2.51 -26.08
N ARG A 67 8.13 -3.74 -25.62
CA ARG A 67 6.85 -4.11 -24.99
C ARG A 67 6.74 -3.53 -23.58
N TRP A 68 7.83 -3.53 -22.81
CA TRP A 68 7.86 -2.96 -21.46
C TRP A 68 7.85 -1.43 -21.47
N GLN A 69 8.59 -0.79 -22.38
CA GLN A 69 8.51 0.67 -22.57
C GLN A 69 7.09 1.11 -22.96
N ARG A 70 6.40 0.38 -23.84
CA ARG A 70 4.99 0.65 -24.19
C ARG A 70 4.04 0.50 -23.02
N LEU A 71 4.24 -0.49 -22.14
CA LEU A 71 3.42 -0.67 -20.94
C LEU A 71 3.65 0.47 -19.95
N GLY A 72 4.91 0.86 -19.70
CA GLY A 72 5.23 2.01 -18.84
C GLY A 72 4.59 3.30 -19.35
N PHE A 73 4.81 3.66 -20.61
CA PHE A 73 4.21 4.87 -21.21
C PHE A 73 2.68 4.79 -21.29
N GLY A 74 2.11 3.64 -21.65
CA GLY A 74 0.67 3.43 -21.71
C GLY A 74 0.00 3.63 -20.34
N VAL A 75 0.62 3.13 -19.27
CA VAL A 75 0.15 3.35 -17.89
C VAL A 75 0.20 4.83 -17.51
N ILE A 76 1.26 5.56 -17.87
CA ILE A 76 1.33 7.01 -17.60
C ILE A 76 0.26 7.78 -18.36
N VAL A 77 0.00 7.43 -19.62
CA VAL A 77 -1.09 8.01 -20.42
C VAL A 77 -2.44 7.72 -19.78
N LEU A 78 -2.67 6.48 -19.32
CA LEU A 78 -3.89 6.10 -18.61
C LEU A 78 -4.08 6.92 -17.32
N CYS A 79 -3.03 7.06 -16.50
CA CYS A 79 -3.06 7.89 -15.30
C CYS A 79 -3.55 9.31 -15.62
N LYS A 80 -2.96 9.94 -16.65
CA LYS A 80 -3.32 11.30 -17.07
C LYS A 80 -4.76 11.37 -17.60
N ALA A 81 -5.17 10.41 -18.42
CA ALA A 81 -6.52 10.34 -18.96
C ALA A 81 -7.58 10.18 -17.86
N LYS A 82 -7.21 9.56 -16.74
CA LYS A 82 -8.08 9.34 -15.58
C LYS A 82 -7.89 10.37 -14.47
N SER A 83 -7.18 11.47 -14.71
CA SER A 83 -6.90 12.51 -13.70
C SER A 83 -6.22 11.99 -12.42
N ILE A 84 -5.50 10.88 -12.51
CA ILE A 84 -4.68 10.34 -11.41
C ILE A 84 -3.43 11.19 -11.31
N THR A 85 -3.14 11.73 -10.12
CA THR A 85 -2.06 12.72 -9.95
C THR A 85 -0.78 12.16 -9.35
N ASP A 86 -0.85 11.01 -8.67
CA ASP A 86 0.31 10.40 -8.04
C ASP A 86 0.17 8.87 -8.06
N VAL A 87 1.32 8.21 -7.98
CA VAL A 87 1.49 6.77 -8.08
C VAL A 87 2.37 6.25 -6.95
N ARG A 88 2.11 5.01 -6.51
CA ARG A 88 2.97 4.30 -5.55
C ARG A 88 3.57 3.07 -6.21
N LEU A 89 4.89 3.03 -6.27
CA LEU A 89 5.66 1.90 -6.77
C LEU A 89 6.12 1.06 -5.57
N PHE A 90 5.83 -0.23 -5.59
CA PHE A 90 6.17 -1.14 -4.47
C PHE A 90 7.64 -1.55 -4.48
N HIS A 91 8.24 -1.67 -5.66
CA HIS A 91 9.66 -1.91 -5.81
C HIS A 91 10.32 -0.82 -6.67
N PRO A 92 11.62 -0.56 -6.49
CA PRO A 92 12.34 0.38 -7.33
C PRO A 92 12.57 -0.21 -8.72
N ASP A 93 12.05 0.44 -9.75
CA ASP A 93 12.17 0.02 -11.15
C ASP A 93 12.60 1.20 -12.02
N THR A 94 13.82 1.15 -12.55
CA THR A 94 14.39 2.22 -13.38
C THR A 94 13.65 2.39 -14.70
N THR A 95 13.01 1.34 -15.24
CA THR A 95 12.20 1.41 -16.46
C THR A 95 10.94 2.24 -16.21
N VAL A 96 10.26 1.99 -15.09
CA VAL A 96 9.06 2.75 -14.71
C VAL A 96 9.43 4.19 -14.34
N LEU A 97 10.54 4.39 -13.61
CA LEU A 97 11.05 5.71 -13.28
C LEU A 97 11.43 6.53 -14.51
N ALA A 98 12.02 5.90 -15.54
CA ALA A 98 12.28 6.55 -16.82
C ALA A 98 10.98 6.98 -17.51
N ALA A 99 9.95 6.12 -17.54
CA ALA A 99 8.64 6.48 -18.11
C ALA A 99 7.93 7.61 -17.34
N LEU A 100 8.23 7.78 -16.05
CA LEU A 100 7.66 8.84 -15.20
C LEU A 100 8.31 10.21 -15.39
N GLN A 101 9.47 10.30 -16.05
CA GLN A 101 10.17 11.56 -16.27
C GLN A 101 9.28 12.57 -17.03
N GLY A 102 9.13 13.78 -16.47
CA GLY A 102 8.31 14.84 -17.06
C GLY A 102 6.80 14.55 -17.04
N SER A 103 6.35 13.45 -16.42
CA SER A 103 4.93 13.12 -16.35
C SER A 103 4.12 14.08 -15.48
N GLY A 104 4.77 14.69 -14.48
CA GLY A 104 4.14 15.52 -13.44
C GLY A 104 3.49 14.71 -12.31
N LEU A 105 3.43 13.38 -12.43
CA LEU A 105 2.88 12.51 -11.40
C LEU A 105 3.78 12.52 -10.16
N GLY A 106 3.20 12.62 -8.97
CA GLY A 106 3.96 12.38 -7.75
C GLY A 106 4.23 10.89 -7.55
N VAL A 107 5.39 10.56 -6.97
CA VAL A 107 5.84 9.16 -6.83
C VAL A 107 6.15 8.83 -5.38
N VAL A 108 5.48 7.82 -4.84
CA VAL A 108 5.91 7.11 -3.64
C VAL A 108 6.73 5.91 -4.08
N LEU A 109 8.02 5.89 -3.73
CA LEU A 109 8.95 4.83 -4.13
C LEU A 109 9.23 3.91 -2.94
N GLY A 110 8.74 2.67 -3.00
CA GLY A 110 9.04 1.64 -2.02
C GLY A 110 10.42 1.02 -2.20
N THR A 111 11.05 0.62 -1.11
CA THR A 111 12.16 -0.33 -1.12
C THR A 111 11.61 -1.75 -1.24
N LEU A 112 12.46 -2.68 -1.67
CA LEU A 112 12.21 -4.10 -1.43
C LEU A 112 12.27 -4.40 0.08
N ASN A 113 11.43 -5.31 0.56
CA ASN A 113 11.46 -5.72 1.98
C ASN A 113 12.75 -6.50 2.28
N GLU A 114 13.21 -7.32 1.34
CA GLU A 114 14.45 -8.09 1.41
C GLU A 114 15.71 -7.21 1.49
N ASP A 115 15.65 -5.97 1.03
CA ASP A 115 16.76 -5.02 1.11
C ASP A 115 16.86 -4.34 2.49
N LEU A 116 15.82 -4.41 3.33
CA LEU A 116 15.75 -3.65 4.60
C LEU A 116 16.94 -3.92 5.52
N ALA A 117 17.33 -5.19 5.69
CA ALA A 117 18.44 -5.56 6.55
C ALA A 117 19.76 -4.92 6.06
N ARG A 118 20.00 -4.91 4.73
CA ARG A 118 21.18 -4.29 4.14
C ARG A 118 21.13 -2.77 4.19
N LEU A 119 19.98 -2.17 3.89
CA LEU A 119 19.76 -0.73 4.01
C LEU A 119 19.99 -0.26 5.45
N ALA A 120 19.64 -1.07 6.44
CA ALA A 120 19.85 -0.80 7.85
C ALA A 120 21.33 -0.91 8.28
N SER A 121 22.04 -1.94 7.83
CA SER A 121 23.38 -2.25 8.34
C SER A 121 24.53 -1.62 7.54
N ASP A 122 24.30 -1.26 6.27
CA ASP A 122 25.34 -0.78 5.34
C ASP A 122 24.95 0.58 4.73
N PRO A 123 25.46 1.71 5.26
CA PRO A 123 25.23 3.03 4.69
C PRO A 123 25.70 3.19 3.24
N SER A 124 26.70 2.43 2.80
CA SER A 124 27.19 2.46 1.41
C SER A 124 26.19 1.81 0.46
N PHE A 125 25.49 0.77 0.93
CA PHE A 125 24.37 0.18 0.19
C PHE A 125 23.21 1.16 0.05
N ALA A 126 22.84 1.88 1.12
CA ALA A 126 21.82 2.93 1.05
C ALA A 126 22.22 4.07 0.08
N ALA A 127 23.48 4.49 0.08
CA ALA A 127 24.00 5.46 -0.88
C ALA A 127 23.90 4.97 -2.33
N SER A 128 24.27 3.71 -2.57
CA SER A 128 24.16 3.07 -3.89
C SER A 128 22.70 2.94 -4.34
N TRP A 129 21.78 2.63 -3.42
CA TRP A 129 20.34 2.57 -3.69
C TRP A 129 19.81 3.93 -4.13
N VAL A 130 20.16 5.00 -3.42
CA VAL A 130 19.77 6.38 -3.79
C VAL A 130 20.37 6.78 -5.13
N GLN A 131 21.65 6.46 -5.37
CA GLN A 131 22.34 6.74 -6.63
C GLN A 131 21.72 6.00 -7.82
N ALA A 132 21.17 4.80 -7.60
CA ALA A 132 20.54 4.01 -8.66
C ALA A 132 19.10 4.46 -8.96
N TYR A 133 18.30 4.74 -7.92
CA TYR A 133 16.84 4.82 -8.07
C TYR A 133 16.24 6.21 -7.84
N VAL A 134 16.97 7.15 -7.25
CA VAL A 134 16.44 8.49 -6.98
C VAL A 134 17.25 9.55 -7.72
N GLN A 135 18.57 9.53 -7.56
CA GLN A 135 19.46 10.57 -8.07
C GLN A 135 19.39 10.78 -9.60
N PRO A 136 19.33 9.73 -10.46
CA PRO A 136 19.28 9.92 -11.91
C PRO A 136 17.97 10.53 -12.40
N PHE A 137 16.92 10.42 -11.58
CA PHE A 137 15.56 10.86 -11.91
C PHE A 137 15.17 12.15 -11.18
N ALA A 138 16.04 12.65 -10.29
CA ALA A 138 15.81 13.88 -9.56
C ALA A 138 15.62 15.07 -10.51
N GLY A 139 14.62 15.91 -10.22
CA GLY A 139 14.25 17.04 -11.08
C GLY A 139 13.33 16.68 -12.26
N ALA A 140 13.35 15.44 -12.74
CA ALA A 140 12.46 14.96 -13.80
C ALA A 140 11.26 14.15 -13.26
N VAL A 141 11.44 13.43 -12.15
CA VAL A 141 10.40 12.70 -11.42
C VAL A 141 10.09 13.44 -10.12
N ARG A 142 8.79 13.58 -9.81
CA ARG A 142 8.32 14.26 -8.60
C ARG A 142 8.20 13.28 -7.44
N PHE A 143 9.32 12.92 -6.83
CA PHE A 143 9.30 12.08 -5.62
C PHE A 143 8.56 12.76 -4.48
N ARG A 144 7.54 12.07 -3.95
CA ARG A 144 6.76 12.47 -2.77
C ARG A 144 7.39 11.91 -1.51
N TYR A 145 7.62 10.59 -1.52
CA TYR A 145 8.17 9.84 -0.39
C TYR A 145 9.03 8.68 -0.89
N VAL A 146 10.05 8.31 -0.13
CA VAL A 146 10.67 6.99 -0.17
C VAL A 146 10.15 6.18 1.01
N ALA A 147 9.56 5.02 0.76
CA ALA A 147 8.99 4.15 1.79
C ALA A 147 9.93 2.97 2.06
N ALA A 148 10.56 2.96 3.23
CA ALA A 148 11.40 1.86 3.69
C ALA A 148 10.50 0.75 4.28
N GLY A 149 10.26 -0.28 3.48
CA GLY A 149 9.44 -1.43 3.85
C GLY A 149 7.94 -1.23 3.66
N ASN A 150 7.24 -2.34 3.48
CA ASN A 150 5.79 -2.44 3.35
C ASN A 150 5.25 -3.60 4.21
N GLU A 151 4.41 -3.25 5.19
CA GLU A 151 3.70 -4.19 6.08
C GLU A 151 4.60 -5.18 6.84
N VAL A 152 5.86 -4.81 7.09
CA VAL A 152 6.83 -5.64 7.81
C VAL A 152 6.76 -5.51 9.34
N ILE A 153 5.86 -4.65 9.83
CA ILE A 153 5.65 -4.39 11.27
C ILE A 153 4.23 -4.85 11.63
N PRO A 154 4.06 -5.68 12.68
CA PRO A 154 5.12 -6.42 13.38
C PRO A 154 5.72 -7.53 12.51
N GLY A 155 6.95 -7.97 12.82
CA GLY A 155 7.59 -9.07 12.08
C GLY A 155 9.11 -9.07 12.21
N ASP A 156 9.76 -10.08 11.62
CA ASP A 156 11.22 -10.29 11.72
C ASP A 156 12.04 -9.15 11.11
N LEU A 157 11.45 -8.43 10.15
CA LEU A 157 12.09 -7.29 9.50
C LEU A 157 11.86 -5.95 10.22
N ALA A 158 10.96 -5.91 11.21
CA ALA A 158 10.61 -4.68 11.94
C ALA A 158 11.80 -3.97 12.60
N PRO A 159 12.83 -4.66 13.15
CA PRO A 159 14.00 -3.99 13.72
C PRO A 159 14.86 -3.23 12.70
N TYR A 160 14.76 -3.57 11.41
CA TYR A 160 15.56 -2.95 10.34
C TYR A 160 14.92 -1.69 9.76
N VAL A 161 13.63 -1.46 9.99
CA VAL A 161 12.89 -0.36 9.34
C VAL A 161 13.47 1.01 9.71
N LEU A 162 13.59 1.33 11.00
CA LEU A 162 14.08 2.64 11.41
C LEU A 162 15.54 2.90 10.99
N PRO A 163 16.51 1.98 11.20
CA PRO A 163 17.86 2.19 10.71
C PRO A 163 17.93 2.34 9.18
N ALA A 164 17.13 1.58 8.42
CA ALA A 164 17.04 1.75 6.97
C ALA A 164 16.51 3.15 6.58
N MET A 165 15.47 3.64 7.28
CA MET A 165 14.95 4.99 7.06
C MET A 165 16.02 6.06 7.32
N GLN A 166 16.80 5.91 8.40
CA GLN A 166 17.88 6.84 8.75
C GLN A 166 19.01 6.85 7.73
N ASN A 167 19.44 5.68 7.25
CA ASN A 167 20.48 5.58 6.24
C ASN A 167 20.02 6.12 4.88
N LEU A 168 18.77 5.87 4.47
CA LEU A 168 18.18 6.45 3.27
C LEU A 168 18.07 7.98 3.37
N GLU A 169 17.62 8.53 4.51
CA GLU A 169 17.56 9.99 4.75
C GLU A 169 18.96 10.61 4.62
N SER A 170 19.96 9.99 5.25
CA SER A 170 21.36 10.42 5.18
C SER A 170 21.90 10.41 3.74
N ALA A 171 21.66 9.32 3.01
CA ALA A 171 22.07 9.17 1.62
C ALA A 171 21.41 10.19 0.69
N LEU A 172 20.10 10.42 0.84
CA LEU A 172 19.36 11.44 0.08
C LEU A 172 19.94 12.84 0.33
N ARG A 173 20.19 13.18 1.60
CA ARG A 173 20.80 14.46 1.97
C ARG A 173 22.21 14.61 1.38
N ALA A 174 23.04 13.57 1.44
CA ALA A 174 24.39 13.58 0.89
C ALA A 174 24.39 13.75 -0.65
N ALA A 175 23.36 13.22 -1.33
CA ALA A 175 23.15 13.41 -2.77
C ALA A 175 22.54 14.77 -3.15
N GLY A 176 22.32 15.68 -2.19
CA GLY A 176 21.67 16.97 -2.43
C GLY A 176 20.15 16.90 -2.60
N LEU A 177 19.52 15.79 -2.19
CA LEU A 177 18.10 15.48 -2.36
C LEU A 177 17.35 15.50 -1.01
N GLY A 178 17.77 16.36 -0.08
CA GLY A 178 17.21 16.43 1.28
C GLY A 178 15.72 16.75 1.37
N ASP A 179 15.10 17.25 0.28
CA ASP A 179 13.66 17.50 0.20
C ASP A 179 12.82 16.22 0.00
N VAL A 180 13.45 15.13 -0.46
CA VAL A 180 12.79 13.82 -0.60
C VAL A 180 12.66 13.20 0.79
N ARG A 181 11.43 13.07 1.28
CA ARG A 181 11.16 12.58 2.64
C ARG A 181 11.13 11.06 2.69
N VAL A 182 11.62 10.50 3.79
CA VAL A 182 11.62 9.05 4.04
C VAL A 182 10.55 8.70 5.07
N THR A 183 9.78 7.66 4.76
CA THR A 183 8.71 7.11 5.60
C THR A 183 8.73 5.57 5.55
N THR A 184 7.74 4.91 6.16
CA THR A 184 7.47 3.48 6.04
C THR A 184 5.97 3.25 5.89
N ALA A 185 5.58 2.15 5.26
CA ALA A 185 4.18 1.75 5.09
C ALA A 185 3.81 0.58 6.00
N VAL A 186 2.74 0.73 6.76
CA VAL A 186 2.25 -0.28 7.71
C VAL A 186 0.84 -0.75 7.37
N SER A 187 0.52 -2.00 7.67
CA SER A 187 -0.88 -2.48 7.67
C SER A 187 -1.55 -2.15 9.01
N THR A 188 -2.85 -2.35 9.10
CA THR A 188 -3.57 -2.25 10.39
C THR A 188 -3.18 -3.34 11.39
N ALA A 189 -2.36 -4.34 11.01
CA ALA A 189 -1.84 -5.35 11.95
C ALA A 189 -0.89 -4.76 13.01
N VAL A 190 -0.42 -3.52 12.83
CA VAL A 190 0.31 -2.79 13.88
C VAL A 190 -0.58 -2.44 15.08
N LEU A 191 -1.90 -2.43 14.93
CA LEU A 191 -2.84 -2.09 16.00
C LEU A 191 -3.15 -3.32 16.86
N GLY A 192 -3.02 -3.17 18.18
CA GLY A 192 -3.50 -4.17 19.14
C GLY A 192 -4.93 -3.88 19.59
N SER A 193 -5.29 -2.60 19.65
CA SER A 193 -6.65 -2.11 19.92
C SER A 193 -7.04 -1.11 18.85
N SER A 194 -8.26 -1.24 18.33
CA SER A 194 -8.81 -0.35 17.30
C SER A 194 -10.30 -0.02 17.49
N TYR A 195 -10.96 -0.64 18.47
CA TYR A 195 -12.36 -0.39 18.81
C TYR A 195 -12.56 -0.04 20.30
N PRO A 196 -13.28 1.05 20.62
CA PRO A 196 -13.66 2.11 19.69
C PRO A 196 -12.41 2.85 19.16
N PRO A 197 -12.50 3.64 18.07
CA PRO A 197 -11.33 4.27 17.44
C PRO A 197 -10.45 5.08 18.41
N SER A 198 -11.04 5.71 19.43
CA SER A 198 -10.33 6.42 20.51
C SER A 198 -9.34 5.60 21.29
N GLN A 199 -9.55 4.29 21.34
CA GLN A 199 -8.70 3.33 22.01
C GLN A 199 -7.65 2.72 21.10
N GLY A 200 -7.48 3.27 19.89
CA GLY A 200 -6.37 2.99 19.00
C GLY A 200 -5.04 2.93 19.77
N ALA A 201 -4.37 1.79 19.67
CA ALA A 201 -3.06 1.56 20.29
C ALA A 201 -2.27 0.55 19.46
N PHE A 202 -0.96 0.78 19.31
CA PHE A 202 -0.08 -0.22 18.73
C PHE A 202 -0.08 -1.49 19.59
N SER A 203 0.02 -2.65 18.95
CA SER A 203 0.15 -3.93 19.63
C SER A 203 1.47 -4.00 20.39
N GLU A 204 1.55 -4.86 21.41
CA GLU A 204 2.79 -5.09 22.16
C GLU A 204 3.94 -5.52 21.24
N ALA A 205 3.64 -6.25 20.17
CA ALA A 205 4.62 -6.68 19.17
C ALA A 205 5.10 -5.54 18.25
N ALA A 206 4.22 -4.60 17.91
CA ALA A 206 4.56 -3.49 17.00
C ALA A 206 5.21 -2.30 17.74
N LEU A 207 4.82 -2.05 18.99
CA LEU A 207 5.21 -0.86 19.75
C LEU A 207 6.75 -0.65 19.85
N PRO A 208 7.60 -1.67 20.06
CA PRO A 208 9.05 -1.49 20.12
C PRO A 208 9.66 -0.89 18.85
N SER A 209 9.11 -1.19 17.68
CA SER A 209 9.52 -0.59 16.40
C SER A 209 8.77 0.70 16.13
N MET A 210 7.45 0.73 16.37
CA MET A 210 6.61 1.89 16.04
C MET A 210 6.92 3.12 16.89
N GLY A 211 7.20 3.00 18.19
CA GLY A 211 7.49 4.16 19.04
C GLY A 211 8.67 5.02 18.53
N PRO A 212 9.85 4.41 18.29
CA PRO A 212 10.98 5.09 17.66
C PRO A 212 10.69 5.63 16.26
N ILE A 213 9.95 4.89 15.42
CA ILE A 213 9.55 5.35 14.08
C ILE A 213 8.65 6.59 14.17
N VAL A 214 7.68 6.61 15.09
CA VAL A 214 6.81 7.75 15.35
C VAL A 214 7.62 8.98 15.74
N SER A 215 8.58 8.82 16.64
CA SER A 215 9.48 9.92 17.05
C SER A 215 10.32 10.44 15.87
N PHE A 216 10.83 9.52 15.04
CA PHE A 216 11.56 9.87 13.81
C PHE A 216 10.66 10.69 12.87
N LEU A 217 9.50 10.16 12.49
CA LEU A 217 8.57 10.83 11.57
C LEU A 217 8.10 12.20 12.08
N ALA A 218 7.77 12.29 13.37
CA ALA A 218 7.34 13.53 14.02
C ALA A 218 8.41 14.64 13.92
N SER A 219 9.66 14.31 14.24
CA SER A 219 10.78 15.28 14.17
C SER A 219 11.09 15.75 12.75
N ARG A 220 10.63 15.05 11.72
CA ARG A 220 10.77 15.43 10.30
C ARG A 220 9.51 16.04 9.69
N SER A 221 8.39 16.04 10.42
CA SER A 221 7.07 16.36 9.87
C SER A 221 6.76 15.55 8.60
N THR A 222 7.12 14.26 8.62
CA THR A 222 6.86 13.31 7.53
C THR A 222 5.69 12.41 7.94
N PRO A 223 4.68 12.20 7.08
CA PRO A 223 3.56 11.33 7.42
C PRO A 223 3.96 9.87 7.58
N LEU A 224 3.21 9.12 8.38
CA LEU A 224 3.17 7.66 8.32
C LEU A 224 2.28 7.22 7.14
N LEU A 225 2.70 6.20 6.41
CA LEU A 225 1.87 5.56 5.39
C LEU A 225 1.15 4.36 6.01
N ALA A 226 -0.17 4.31 5.88
CA ALA A 226 -1.01 3.23 6.41
C ALA A 226 -1.89 2.61 5.33
N ASN A 227 -1.84 1.28 5.21
CA ASN A 227 -2.71 0.51 4.36
C ASN A 227 -4.04 0.26 5.10
N VAL A 228 -5.14 0.76 4.55
CA VAL A 228 -6.46 0.81 5.20
C VAL A 228 -7.49 0.08 4.35
N TYR A 229 -7.94 -1.08 4.82
CA TYR A 229 -8.87 -1.96 4.10
C TYR A 229 -10.08 -2.35 4.96
N PRO A 230 -11.18 -1.57 4.91
CA PRO A 230 -12.47 -1.97 5.47
C PRO A 230 -12.96 -3.34 4.96
N TYR A 231 -12.60 -3.70 3.72
CA TYR A 231 -12.94 -4.99 3.12
C TYR A 231 -12.56 -6.18 4.01
N PHE A 232 -11.34 -6.22 4.55
CA PHE A 232 -10.88 -7.38 5.32
C PHE A 232 -11.62 -7.51 6.65
N ALA A 233 -11.97 -6.40 7.29
CA ALA A 233 -12.79 -6.43 8.50
C ALA A 233 -14.21 -6.93 8.20
N TYR A 234 -14.82 -6.47 7.10
CA TYR A 234 -16.12 -6.97 6.66
C TYR A 234 -16.07 -8.46 6.28
N SER A 235 -15.11 -8.87 5.45
CA SER A 235 -15.01 -10.25 4.95
C SER A 235 -14.71 -11.25 6.06
N ALA A 236 -14.06 -10.84 7.15
CA ALA A 236 -13.76 -11.70 8.29
C ALA A 236 -14.99 -11.95 9.18
N ASP A 237 -15.89 -10.96 9.32
CA ASP A 237 -17.13 -11.08 10.09
C ASP A 237 -18.29 -10.30 9.45
N PRO A 238 -18.87 -10.81 8.34
CA PRO A 238 -19.98 -10.14 7.65
C PRO A 238 -21.26 -10.06 8.49
N SER A 239 -21.38 -10.87 9.55
CA SER A 239 -22.52 -10.86 10.46
C SER A 239 -22.50 -9.68 11.43
N SER A 240 -21.31 -9.28 11.90
CA SER A 240 -21.16 -8.19 12.87
C SER A 240 -20.78 -6.86 12.23
N VAL A 241 -20.18 -6.88 11.03
CA VAL A 241 -19.78 -5.67 10.30
C VAL A 241 -20.80 -5.38 9.20
N PRO A 242 -21.63 -4.32 9.34
CA PRO A 242 -22.59 -3.96 8.29
C PRO A 242 -21.87 -3.58 6.99
N LEU A 243 -22.31 -4.13 5.87
CA LEU A 243 -21.72 -3.83 4.56
C LEU A 243 -21.73 -2.34 4.25
N ASP A 244 -22.85 -1.65 4.49
CA ASP A 244 -22.97 -0.21 4.24
C ASP A 244 -21.96 0.63 5.04
N TYR A 245 -21.57 0.16 6.24
CA TYR A 245 -20.56 0.82 7.06
C TYR A 245 -19.15 0.65 6.46
N ALA A 246 -18.85 -0.55 5.95
CA ALA A 246 -17.60 -0.84 5.27
C ALA A 246 -17.51 -0.16 3.89
N LEU A 247 -18.65 0.04 3.20
CA LEU A 247 -18.73 0.68 1.88
C LEU A 247 -18.80 2.21 1.93
N LEU A 248 -18.80 2.86 3.11
CA LEU A 248 -19.01 4.30 3.26
C LEU A 248 -20.39 4.77 2.76
N GLN A 249 -21.44 3.97 3.01
CA GLN A 249 -22.82 4.21 2.57
C GLN A 249 -23.83 4.35 3.71
N SER A 250 -23.42 4.23 4.98
CA SER A 250 -24.37 4.31 6.09
C SER A 250 -25.06 5.68 6.18
N ALA A 251 -26.38 5.65 6.35
CA ALA A 251 -27.20 6.85 6.55
C ALA A 251 -27.10 7.41 7.99
N SER A 252 -26.62 6.60 8.95
CA SER A 252 -26.45 6.96 10.35
C SER A 252 -25.08 6.53 10.87
N ALA A 253 -24.68 7.06 12.02
CA ALA A 253 -23.47 6.61 12.71
C ALA A 253 -23.59 5.11 13.06
N ALA A 254 -22.59 4.32 12.69
CA ALA A 254 -22.48 2.92 13.11
C ALA A 254 -21.71 2.79 14.43
N VAL A 255 -20.80 3.74 14.70
CA VAL A 255 -20.01 3.81 15.93
C VAL A 255 -20.03 5.23 16.47
N THR A 256 -20.33 5.38 17.76
CA THR A 256 -20.20 6.63 18.50
C THR A 256 -19.13 6.47 19.57
N ASP A 257 -18.17 7.37 19.60
CA ASP A 257 -16.96 7.23 20.40
C ASP A 257 -16.43 8.60 20.87
N GLY A 258 -16.59 8.89 22.16
CA GLY A 258 -16.06 10.12 22.76
C GLY A 258 -16.57 11.41 22.11
N GLY A 259 -17.81 11.42 21.60
CA GLY A 259 -18.41 12.54 20.86
C GLY A 259 -18.13 12.54 19.35
N ALA A 260 -17.24 11.68 18.85
CA ALA A 260 -17.09 11.42 17.43
C ALA A 260 -18.15 10.42 16.95
N SER A 261 -18.69 10.65 15.75
CA SER A 261 -19.67 9.76 15.10
C SER A 261 -19.07 9.25 13.79
N TYR A 262 -18.89 7.95 13.70
CA TYR A 262 -18.36 7.28 12.51
C TYR A 262 -19.50 6.66 11.72
N GLY A 263 -19.82 7.29 10.59
CA GLY A 263 -20.75 6.74 9.58
C GLY A 263 -20.07 5.80 8.59
N ASN A 264 -18.75 5.64 8.67
CA ASN A 264 -18.02 4.71 7.81
C ASN A 264 -16.76 4.17 8.48
N MET A 265 -16.36 2.95 8.07
CA MET A 265 -15.24 2.23 8.66
C MET A 265 -13.88 2.79 8.24
N PHE A 266 -13.77 3.41 7.06
CA PHE A 266 -12.55 4.06 6.60
C PHE A 266 -12.07 5.12 7.59
N ASP A 267 -12.97 6.03 7.97
CA ASP A 267 -12.70 7.07 8.97
C ASP A 267 -12.33 6.47 10.33
N ALA A 268 -13.04 5.43 10.76
CA ALA A 268 -12.80 4.76 12.04
C ALA A 268 -11.41 4.12 12.10
N ILE A 269 -10.96 3.46 11.02
CA ILE A 269 -9.62 2.88 10.95
C ILE A 269 -8.56 3.98 10.96
N VAL A 270 -8.72 5.03 10.15
CA VAL A 270 -7.76 6.14 10.09
C VAL A 270 -7.63 6.82 11.46
N ASP A 271 -8.74 7.06 12.15
CA ASP A 271 -8.74 7.66 13.48
C ASP A 271 -8.20 6.73 14.57
N ALA A 272 -8.33 5.40 14.42
CA ALA A 272 -7.66 4.44 15.28
C ALA A 272 -6.13 4.47 15.10
N VAL A 273 -5.64 4.64 13.87
CA VAL A 273 -4.21 4.85 13.61
C VAL A 273 -3.73 6.16 14.24
N TYR A 274 -4.48 7.25 14.09
CA TYR A 274 -4.15 8.52 14.76
C TYR A 274 -4.10 8.39 16.29
N ALA A 275 -5.08 7.70 16.90
CA ALA A 275 -5.08 7.48 18.34
C ALA A 275 -3.86 6.64 18.79
N ALA A 276 -3.46 5.63 18.02
CA ALA A 276 -2.27 4.85 18.29
C ALA A 276 -0.98 5.70 18.21
N LEU A 277 -0.89 6.57 17.21
CA LEU A 277 0.23 7.52 17.07
C LEU A 277 0.32 8.47 18.26
N GLU A 278 -0.80 9.09 18.65
CA GLU A 278 -0.87 9.99 19.81
C GLU A 278 -0.45 9.28 21.11
N ARG A 279 -0.93 8.05 21.31
CA ARG A 279 -0.57 7.22 22.47
C ARG A 279 0.90 6.82 22.49
N ALA A 280 1.53 6.69 21.32
CA ALA A 280 2.97 6.47 21.17
C ALA A 280 3.80 7.76 21.30
N GLY A 281 3.18 8.90 21.65
CA GLY A 281 3.85 10.17 21.89
C GLY A 281 3.99 11.06 20.65
N ALA A 282 3.27 10.77 19.56
CA ALA A 282 3.25 11.67 18.41
C ALA A 282 2.69 13.05 18.83
N PRO A 283 3.35 14.15 18.46
CA PRO A 283 2.79 15.48 18.67
C PRO A 283 1.55 15.69 17.79
N ALA A 284 0.70 16.64 18.20
CA ALA A 284 -0.38 17.12 17.37
C ALA A 284 0.20 17.66 16.04
N GLY A 285 -0.07 16.95 14.94
CA GLY A 285 0.38 17.35 13.61
C GLY A 285 1.06 16.26 12.78
N LEU A 286 1.49 15.14 13.39
CA LEU A 286 1.93 13.98 12.60
C LEU A 286 0.77 13.49 11.72
N GLU A 287 1.01 13.41 10.42
CA GLU A 287 0.00 13.05 9.42
C GLU A 287 -0.01 11.56 9.12
N VAL A 288 -1.18 11.05 8.73
CA VAL A 288 -1.34 9.73 8.12
C VAL A 288 -1.73 9.92 6.66
N VAL A 289 -1.02 9.23 5.78
CA VAL A 289 -1.39 9.04 4.38
C VAL A 289 -1.92 7.62 4.25
N VAL A 290 -3.11 7.45 3.68
CA VAL A 290 -3.64 6.13 3.36
C VAL A 290 -2.92 5.63 2.12
N SER A 291 -1.93 4.76 2.30
CA SER A 291 -1.00 4.35 1.23
C SER A 291 -1.53 3.23 0.37
N GLU A 292 -2.59 2.56 0.81
CA GLU A 292 -3.41 1.61 0.07
C GLU A 292 -4.81 1.58 0.65
N THR A 293 -5.80 1.45 -0.22
CA THR A 293 -7.18 1.15 0.14
C THR A 293 -7.93 0.63 -1.08
N GLY A 294 -8.80 -0.36 -0.93
CA GLY A 294 -9.47 -0.97 -2.07
C GLY A 294 -10.50 -2.01 -1.66
N TRP A 295 -11.18 -2.54 -2.67
CA TRP A 295 -12.18 -3.59 -2.50
C TRP A 295 -12.15 -4.52 -3.70
N PRO A 296 -12.05 -5.84 -3.51
CA PRO A 296 -11.90 -6.78 -4.61
C PRO A 296 -13.21 -6.92 -5.40
N SER A 297 -13.08 -6.99 -6.72
CA SER A 297 -14.20 -7.15 -7.66
C SER A 297 -14.65 -8.60 -7.85
N GLY A 298 -13.88 -9.57 -7.35
CA GLY A 298 -14.09 -11.00 -7.52
C GLY A 298 -13.20 -11.85 -6.61
N GLY A 299 -12.98 -13.12 -6.96
CA GLY A 299 -12.11 -14.02 -6.19
C GLY A 299 -12.78 -14.77 -5.03
N GLY A 300 -14.12 -14.72 -4.93
CA GLY A 300 -14.91 -15.59 -4.05
C GLY A 300 -15.00 -15.18 -2.57
N GLY A 301 -14.38 -14.07 -2.16
CA GLY A 301 -14.49 -13.54 -0.80
C GLY A 301 -15.85 -12.90 -0.50
N ALA A 302 -16.24 -12.86 0.77
CA ALA A 302 -17.52 -12.29 1.17
C ALA A 302 -17.59 -10.79 0.79
N GLY A 303 -18.63 -10.42 0.04
CA GLY A 303 -18.81 -9.05 -0.45
C GLY A 303 -17.90 -8.64 -1.62
N ALA A 304 -17.01 -9.52 -2.10
CA ALA A 304 -16.21 -9.26 -3.30
C ALA A 304 -17.11 -9.30 -4.55
N SER A 305 -17.31 -8.14 -5.19
CA SER A 305 -18.09 -8.02 -6.41
C SER A 305 -17.75 -6.71 -7.13
N VAL A 306 -17.91 -6.67 -8.44
CA VAL A 306 -17.72 -5.45 -9.24
C VAL A 306 -18.56 -4.28 -8.69
N GLY A 307 -19.81 -4.54 -8.29
CA GLY A 307 -20.69 -3.52 -7.73
C GLY A 307 -20.19 -2.92 -6.41
N ASN A 308 -19.76 -3.77 -5.48
CA ASN A 308 -19.21 -3.30 -4.19
C ASN A 308 -17.85 -2.63 -4.35
N ALA A 309 -17.02 -3.11 -5.28
CA ALA A 309 -15.73 -2.49 -5.59
C ALA A 309 -15.91 -1.07 -6.15
N ALA A 310 -16.81 -0.93 -7.14
CA ALA A 310 -17.16 0.36 -7.71
C ALA A 310 -17.74 1.31 -6.66
N ALA A 311 -18.64 0.81 -5.79
CA ALA A 311 -19.22 1.60 -4.71
C ALA A 311 -18.14 2.09 -3.72
N TYR A 312 -17.33 1.18 -3.20
CA TYR A 312 -16.29 1.48 -2.23
C TYR A 312 -15.31 2.54 -2.76
N VAL A 313 -14.71 2.29 -3.93
CA VAL A 313 -13.67 3.17 -4.47
C VAL A 313 -14.24 4.55 -4.80
N ASN A 314 -15.41 4.64 -5.45
CA ASN A 314 -16.02 5.93 -5.74
C ASN A 314 -16.46 6.68 -4.47
N ASN A 315 -16.89 5.97 -3.41
CA ASN A 315 -17.19 6.60 -2.13
C ASN A 315 -15.93 7.15 -1.46
N VAL A 316 -14.81 6.41 -1.48
CA VAL A 316 -13.51 6.90 -0.99
C VAL A 316 -13.07 8.14 -1.77
N VAL A 317 -13.18 8.12 -3.10
CA VAL A 317 -12.84 9.26 -3.97
C VAL A 317 -13.63 10.51 -3.60
N ARG A 318 -14.95 10.38 -3.47
CA ARG A 318 -15.83 11.49 -3.04
C ARG A 318 -15.53 11.94 -1.61
N HIS A 319 -15.32 11.01 -0.69
CA HIS A 319 -15.05 11.31 0.72
C HIS A 319 -13.75 12.12 0.85
N VAL A 320 -12.65 11.62 0.28
CA VAL A 320 -11.34 12.29 0.27
C VAL A 320 -11.42 13.61 -0.48
N GLY A 321 -12.08 13.61 -1.64
CA GLY A 321 -12.32 14.79 -2.47
C GLY A 321 -13.03 15.92 -1.74
N SER A 322 -13.96 15.59 -0.86
CA SER A 322 -14.71 16.60 -0.08
C SER A 322 -13.84 17.42 0.87
N GLY A 323 -12.62 16.96 1.19
CA GLY A 323 -11.71 17.62 2.12
C GLY A 323 -12.19 17.65 3.57
N ARG A 324 -13.31 16.98 3.89
CA ARG A 324 -13.91 16.97 5.23
C ARG A 324 -13.00 16.35 6.28
N GLY A 325 -12.12 15.43 5.89
CA GLY A 325 -11.31 14.65 6.81
C GLY A 325 -12.15 13.65 7.61
N THR A 326 -11.55 13.15 8.69
CA THR A 326 -12.16 12.19 9.61
C THR A 326 -12.82 12.90 10.80
N PRO A 327 -13.70 12.22 11.58
CA PRO A 327 -14.32 12.79 12.76
C PRO A 327 -13.35 13.41 13.78
N ARG A 328 -12.16 12.83 13.99
CA ARG A 328 -11.13 13.38 14.90
C ARG A 328 -10.16 14.35 14.24
N ARG A 329 -10.22 14.51 12.91
CA ARG A 329 -9.41 15.46 12.13
C ARG A 329 -10.30 16.25 11.14
N PRO A 330 -11.32 16.97 11.63
CA PRO A 330 -12.24 17.68 10.76
C PRO A 330 -11.52 18.77 9.97
N GLY A 331 -11.87 18.92 8.69
CA GLY A 331 -11.32 19.92 7.77
C GLY A 331 -9.90 19.62 7.29
N LYS A 332 -9.37 18.42 7.57
CA LYS A 332 -8.05 17.97 7.10
C LYS A 332 -8.23 16.84 6.10
N ALA A 333 -8.06 17.17 4.81
CA ALA A 333 -8.15 16.18 3.73
C ALA A 333 -7.17 15.02 3.97
N VAL A 334 -7.68 13.79 3.83
CA VAL A 334 -6.87 12.56 3.90
C VAL A 334 -6.26 12.32 2.52
N GLU A 335 -4.93 12.18 2.43
CA GLU A 335 -4.31 11.70 1.19
C GLU A 335 -4.49 10.18 1.11
N ALA A 336 -4.96 9.68 -0.04
CA ALA A 336 -5.25 8.25 -0.23
C ALA A 336 -4.79 7.71 -1.59
N PHE A 337 -4.30 6.48 -1.58
CA PHE A 337 -3.93 5.69 -2.76
C PHE A 337 -4.85 4.46 -2.86
N VAL A 338 -5.54 4.33 -3.98
CA VAL A 338 -6.38 3.18 -4.32
C VAL A 338 -5.50 2.04 -4.79
N PHE A 339 -5.69 0.89 -4.15
CA PHE A 339 -5.10 -0.38 -4.51
C PHE A 339 -6.12 -1.19 -5.33
N ALA A 340 -5.84 -1.55 -6.58
CA ALA A 340 -4.66 -1.24 -7.38
C ALA A 340 -5.03 -0.84 -8.82
N MET A 341 -4.06 -0.37 -9.60
CA MET A 341 -4.31 -0.03 -11.00
C MET A 341 -4.85 -1.24 -11.79
N PHE A 342 -4.24 -2.42 -11.64
CA PHE A 342 -4.56 -3.59 -12.44
C PHE A 342 -4.92 -4.82 -11.60
N ASN A 343 -5.72 -5.72 -12.17
CA ASN A 343 -5.83 -7.09 -11.67
C ASN A 343 -4.48 -7.81 -11.83
N GLU A 344 -4.01 -8.49 -10.77
CA GLU A 344 -2.66 -9.07 -10.71
C GLU A 344 -2.72 -10.61 -10.67
N ASN A 345 -2.73 -11.25 -11.83
CA ASN A 345 -2.91 -12.70 -11.96
C ASN A 345 -1.78 -13.59 -11.38
N GLN A 346 -0.68 -12.99 -10.91
CA GLN A 346 0.41 -13.69 -10.23
C GLN A 346 0.33 -13.60 -8.69
N LYS A 347 -0.67 -12.88 -8.15
CA LYS A 347 -1.00 -12.89 -6.73
C LYS A 347 -1.60 -14.24 -6.31
N PRO A 348 -1.63 -14.56 -5.00
CA PRO A 348 -2.32 -15.74 -4.49
C PRO A 348 -3.76 -15.85 -5.03
N GLU A 349 -4.19 -17.07 -5.36
CA GLU A 349 -5.53 -17.31 -5.88
C GLU A 349 -6.60 -16.79 -4.90
N GLY A 350 -7.64 -16.15 -5.45
CA GLY A 350 -8.72 -15.54 -4.69
C GLY A 350 -8.74 -14.02 -4.84
N VAL A 351 -9.16 -13.32 -3.80
CA VAL A 351 -9.48 -11.88 -3.84
C VAL A 351 -8.29 -11.00 -4.22
N GLU A 352 -7.05 -11.44 -3.91
CA GLU A 352 -5.81 -10.72 -4.20
C GLU A 352 -5.57 -10.51 -5.71
N GLN A 353 -6.16 -11.35 -6.57
CA GLN A 353 -6.05 -11.21 -8.02
C GLN A 353 -7.03 -10.17 -8.61
N HIS A 354 -7.96 -9.64 -7.80
CA HIS A 354 -9.14 -8.91 -8.27
C HIS A 354 -9.32 -7.49 -7.69
N PHE A 355 -8.26 -6.87 -7.18
CA PHE A 355 -8.28 -5.49 -6.67
C PHE A 355 -8.16 -4.40 -7.76
N GLY A 356 -7.96 -4.78 -9.02
CA GLY A 356 -7.72 -3.86 -10.12
C GLY A 356 -8.89 -2.93 -10.43
N LEU A 357 -8.56 -1.67 -10.73
CA LEU A 357 -9.46 -0.75 -11.43
C LEU A 357 -9.60 -1.13 -12.91
N PHE A 358 -8.54 -1.66 -13.48
CA PHE A 358 -8.43 -2.06 -14.88
C PHE A 358 -8.00 -3.52 -15.01
N GLU A 359 -8.39 -4.15 -16.11
CA GLU A 359 -7.78 -5.40 -16.56
C GLU A 359 -6.38 -5.13 -17.13
N PRO A 360 -5.51 -6.15 -17.28
CA PRO A 360 -4.15 -5.96 -17.82
C PRO A 360 -4.10 -5.34 -19.22
N ASP A 361 -5.20 -5.39 -19.98
CA ASP A 361 -5.35 -4.75 -21.30
C ASP A 361 -5.84 -3.28 -21.23
N MET A 362 -5.90 -2.71 -20.03
CA MET A 362 -6.37 -1.35 -19.71
C MET A 362 -7.88 -1.12 -19.87
N THR A 363 -8.67 -2.17 -20.08
CA THR A 363 -10.14 -2.05 -19.99
C THR A 363 -10.56 -1.85 -18.53
N GLU A 364 -11.61 -1.06 -18.29
CA GLU A 364 -12.11 -0.84 -16.93
C GLU A 364 -12.79 -2.12 -16.41
N VAL A 365 -12.42 -2.57 -15.20
CA VAL A 365 -13.23 -3.55 -14.45
C VAL A 365 -14.51 -2.87 -13.98
N TYR A 366 -14.38 -1.63 -13.51
CA TYR A 366 -15.46 -0.72 -13.15
C TYR A 366 -15.01 0.73 -13.30
N HIS A 367 -15.97 1.62 -13.52
CA HIS A 367 -15.68 3.04 -13.69
C HIS A 367 -15.41 3.74 -12.35
N VAL A 368 -14.37 4.59 -12.32
CA VAL A 368 -14.05 5.47 -11.18
C VAL A 368 -13.89 6.91 -11.65
N ASP A 369 -14.63 7.82 -11.03
CA ASP A 369 -14.53 9.25 -11.32
C ASP A 369 -13.54 9.95 -10.35
N PHE A 370 -12.26 9.94 -10.71
CA PHE A 370 -11.22 10.67 -9.98
C PHE A 370 -11.36 12.20 -10.07
N THR A 371 -12.16 12.74 -10.99
CA THR A 371 -12.34 14.20 -11.12
C THR A 371 -13.14 14.78 -9.96
N ALA A 372 -14.00 13.96 -9.34
CA ALA A 372 -14.73 14.32 -8.12
C ALA A 372 -13.82 14.67 -6.93
N ALA A 373 -12.55 14.25 -6.95
CA ALA A 373 -11.56 14.68 -5.95
C ALA A 373 -10.98 16.08 -6.22
N SER A 374 -11.06 16.56 -7.46
CA SER A 374 -10.43 17.80 -7.92
C SER A 374 -11.35 19.02 -7.97
N SER A 375 -12.65 18.82 -7.74
CA SER A 375 -13.72 19.81 -7.90
C SER A 375 -14.10 20.57 -6.62
N SER A 376 -13.29 20.50 -5.56
CA SER A 376 -13.58 21.10 -4.24
C SER A 376 -12.55 22.15 -3.82
#